data_AF-A0A933S7Z0-F1
#
_entry.id   AF-A0A933S7Z0-F1
#
_cell.length_a   1.000
_cell.length_b   1.000
_cell.length_c   1.000
_cell.angle_alpha   90.00
_cell.angle_beta   90.00
_cell.angle_gamma   90.00
#
_symmetry.space_group_name_H-M   'P 1'
#
loop_
_entity.id
_entity.type
_entity.pdbx_description
1 polymer ?
#
loop_
_entity_poly.entity_id
_entity_poly.type
_entity_poly.pdbx_seq_one_letter_code
_entity_poly.pdbx_strand_id
1 'polypeptide(L)'
;MCANRPWPGNGVYHGITHNVSDGGVYLSAGFDPPPQAGTEVTLRVARTGDGADVPTLRALVVRADARGVALRFLGRVDDGAA
;
A
#
# COMPACT_ATOMS: atom_id res chain seq x y z
N MET A 1 14.41 14.33 2.40
CA MET A 1 14.24 13.90 1.00
C MET A 1 14.30 12.39 1.00
N CYS A 2 13.15 11.71 0.89
CA CYS A 2 13.11 10.24 0.92
C CYS A 2 13.61 9.72 -0.44
N ALA A 3 14.71 8.97 -0.45
CA ALA A 3 15.29 8.43 -1.67
C ALA A 3 14.38 7.33 -2.27
N ASN A 4 13.99 7.48 -3.54
CA ASN A 4 13.32 6.45 -4.32
C ASN A 4 14.23 5.22 -4.41
N ARG A 5 13.83 4.11 -3.78
CA ARG A 5 14.47 2.81 -3.99
C ARG A 5 13.78 2.08 -5.13
N PRO A 6 14.55 1.42 -6.01
CA PRO A 6 13.97 0.64 -7.08
C PRO A 6 13.14 -0.51 -6.50
N TRP A 7 12.15 -0.95 -7.27
CA TRP A 7 11.34 -2.11 -6.95
C TRP A 7 11.94 -3.39 -7.53
N PRO A 8 12.52 -4.24 -6.66
CA PRO A 8 12.51 -5.67 -6.92
C PRO A 8 12.17 -6.45 -5.64
N GLY A 9 10.97 -7.02 -5.55
CA GLY A 9 10.64 -8.07 -4.56
C GLY A 9 10.67 -7.66 -3.08
N ASN A 10 9.60 -7.98 -2.33
CA ASN A 10 9.55 -7.96 -0.85
C ASN A 10 10.13 -6.70 -0.15
N GLY A 11 10.00 -5.52 -0.76
CA GLY A 11 10.39 -4.24 -0.16
C GLY A 11 9.24 -3.60 0.62
N VAL A 12 9.55 -2.99 1.76
CA VAL A 12 8.59 -2.12 2.48
C VAL A 12 8.69 -0.71 1.90
N TYR A 13 7.56 -0.18 1.43
CA TYR A 13 7.47 1.18 0.86
C TYR A 13 6.68 2.08 1.80
N HIS A 14 7.25 3.25 2.07
CA HIS A 14 6.59 4.29 2.85
C HIS A 14 6.07 5.36 1.88
N GLY A 15 4.77 5.63 1.95
CA GLY A 15 4.11 6.65 1.16
C GLY A 15 3.14 7.45 2.00
N ILE A 16 2.65 8.54 1.42
CA ILE A 16 1.61 9.36 2.04
C ILE A 16 0.30 9.03 1.35
N THR A 17 -0.71 8.68 2.15
CA THR A 17 -2.07 8.46 1.65
C THR A 17 -2.79 9.80 1.58
N HIS A 18 -3.25 10.19 0.39
CA HIS A 18 -4.00 11.44 0.22
C HIS A 18 -5.51 11.24 0.37
N ASN A 19 -5.99 10.03 0.13
CA ASN A 19 -7.40 9.69 0.22
C ASN A 19 -7.54 8.22 0.59
N VAL A 20 -8.33 7.94 1.63
CA VAL A 20 -8.70 6.60 2.09
C VAL A 20 -10.22 6.54 2.08
N SER A 21 -10.78 5.56 1.38
CA SER A 21 -12.21 5.27 1.35
C SER A 21 -12.47 3.84 1.82
N ASP A 22 -13.73 3.47 2.06
CA ASP A 22 -14.09 2.11 2.47
C ASP A 22 -13.67 1.03 1.46
N GLY A 23 -13.49 1.41 0.18
CA GLY A 23 -13.10 0.50 -0.90
C GLY A 23 -11.61 0.45 -1.22
N GLY A 24 -10.81 1.40 -0.74
CA GLY A 24 -9.40 1.46 -1.12
C GLY A 24 -8.65 2.73 -0.71
N VAL A 25 -7.43 2.85 -1.23
CA VAL A 25 -6.52 3.96 -0.92
C VAL A 25 -5.68 4.33 -2.13
N TYR A 26 -5.39 5.63 -2.26
CA TYR A 26 -4.34 6.09 -3.16
C TYR A 26 -3.09 6.46 -2.35
N LEU A 27 -1.99 5.78 -2.65
CA LEU A 27 -0.70 5.98 -2.01
C LEU A 27 0.25 6.71 -2.96
N SER A 28 0.61 7.93 -2.60
CA SER A 28 1.65 8.68 -3.30
C SER A 28 3.02 8.21 -2.79
N ALA A 29 3.72 7.45 -3.62
CA ALA A 29 5.12 7.11 -3.43
C ALA A 29 5.77 6.97 -4.81
N GLY A 30 7.06 7.30 -4.90
CA GLY A 30 7.83 7.08 -6.12
C GLY A 30 8.15 5.60 -6.26
N PHE A 31 7.35 4.89 -7.05
CA PHE A 31 7.62 3.51 -7.43
C PHE A 31 8.40 3.49 -8.75
N ASP A 32 9.55 2.84 -8.78
CA ASP A 32 10.36 2.68 -9.98
C ASP A 32 10.94 1.26 -10.06
N PRO A 33 10.44 0.36 -10.93
CA PRO A 33 9.25 0.54 -11.77
C PRO A 33 7.95 0.55 -10.94
N PRO A 34 6.85 1.13 -11.45
CA PRO A 34 5.53 1.02 -10.80
C PRO A 34 5.03 -0.43 -10.72
N PRO A 35 4.14 -0.77 -9.77
CA PRO A 35 3.54 -2.10 -9.73
C PRO A 35 2.71 -2.35 -10.97
N GLN A 36 2.60 -3.61 -11.35
CA GLN A 36 1.57 -4.01 -12.31
C GLN A 36 0.19 -4.03 -11.64
N ALA A 37 -0.83 -3.64 -12.41
CA ALA A 37 -2.21 -3.84 -12.00
C ALA A 37 -2.51 -5.35 -11.86
N GLY A 38 -3.28 -5.72 -10.84
CA GLY A 38 -3.55 -7.11 -10.47
C GLY A 38 -2.54 -7.68 -9.48
N THR A 39 -1.45 -6.99 -9.16
CA THR A 39 -0.54 -7.41 -8.10
C THR A 39 -1.19 -7.26 -6.73
N GLU A 40 -1.17 -8.33 -5.94
CA GLU A 40 -1.57 -8.28 -4.53
C GLU A 40 -0.43 -7.76 -3.66
N VAL A 41 -0.76 -6.87 -2.74
CA VAL A 41 0.19 -6.26 -1.81
C VAL A 41 -0.38 -6.25 -0.40
N THR A 42 0.54 -6.18 0.56
CA THR A 42 0.22 -5.98 1.97
C THR A 42 0.43 -4.51 2.34
N LEU A 43 -0.55 -3.91 3.00
CA LEU A 43 -0.56 -2.50 3.36
C LEU A 43 -0.74 -2.34 4.87
N ARG A 44 0.01 -1.40 5.46
CA ARG A 44 -0.20 -0.93 6.83
C ARG A 44 -0.45 0.58 6.78
N VAL A 45 -1.62 1.02 7.23
CA VAL A 45 -2.00 2.44 7.26
C VAL A 45 -1.88 2.93 8.69
N ALA A 46 -0.77 3.57 9.01
CA ALA A 46 -0.51 4.15 10.33
C ALA A 46 -0.78 5.66 10.30
N ARG A 47 -1.40 6.22 11.33
CA ARG A 47 -1.31 7.67 11.61
C ARG A 47 -0.21 7.92 12.64
N THR A 48 0.31 9.14 12.66
CA THR A 48 1.27 9.56 13.67
C THR A 48 0.66 9.38 15.06
N GLY A 49 1.21 8.44 15.84
CA GLY A 49 0.72 8.09 17.18
C GLY A 49 0.02 6.74 17.31
N ASP A 50 -0.25 6.02 16.21
CA ASP A 50 -0.96 4.71 16.23
C ASP A 50 -0.17 3.57 16.94
N GLY A 51 1.06 3.80 17.42
CA GLY A 51 1.85 2.77 18.10
C GLY A 51 2.14 1.55 17.22
N ALA A 52 2.33 0.37 17.83
CA ALA A 52 2.64 -0.88 17.11
C ALA A 52 1.41 -1.60 16.52
N ASP A 53 0.19 -1.26 16.99
CA ASP A 53 -1.08 -1.94 16.70
C ASP A 53 -1.75 -1.47 15.39
N VAL A 54 -0.95 -1.20 14.37
CA VAL A 54 -1.49 -0.84 13.04
C VAL A 54 -1.89 -2.12 12.31
N PRO A 55 -3.19 -2.29 11.96
CA PRO A 55 -3.67 -3.49 11.31
C PRO A 55 -3.05 -3.65 9.92
N THR A 56 -2.81 -4.91 9.55
CA THR A 56 -2.25 -5.25 8.25
C THR A 56 -3.38 -5.63 7.30
N LEU A 57 -3.46 -4.95 6.16
CA LEU A 57 -4.49 -5.11 5.14
C LEU A 57 -3.93 -5.80 3.90
N ARG A 58 -4.72 -6.67 3.27
CA ARG A 58 -4.48 -7.15 1.90
C ARG A 58 -5.13 -6.18 0.93
N ALA A 59 -4.42 -5.83 -0.14
CA ALA A 59 -4.94 -4.94 -1.17
C ALA A 59 -4.47 -5.36 -2.56
N LEU A 60 -5.25 -5.01 -3.57
CA LEU A 60 -4.94 -5.25 -4.97
C LEU A 60 -4.57 -3.95 -5.67
N VAL A 61 -3.48 -3.95 -6.42
CA VAL A 61 -3.15 -2.82 -7.30
C VAL A 61 -4.19 -2.74 -8.41
N VAL A 62 -4.97 -1.66 -8.44
CA VAL A 62 -5.94 -1.40 -9.53
C VAL A 62 -5.36 -0.46 -10.57
N ARG A 63 -4.45 0.43 -10.17
CA ARG A 63 -3.75 1.35 -11.06
C ARG A 63 -2.43 1.79 -10.44
N ALA A 64 -1.44 2.01 -11.28
CA ALA A 64 -0.11 2.43 -10.90
C ALA A 64 0.46 3.41 -11.93
N ASP A 65 1.12 4.45 -11.46
CA ASP A 65 1.89 5.37 -12.30
C ASP A 65 3.09 5.92 -11.52
N ALA A 66 3.91 6.74 -12.16
CA ALA A 66 5.13 7.30 -11.57
C ALA A 66 4.87 8.18 -10.31
N ARG A 67 3.63 8.63 -10.09
CA ARG A 67 3.25 9.47 -8.94
C ARG A 67 2.74 8.65 -7.76
N GLY A 68 2.31 7.41 -7.98
CA GLY A 68 1.72 6.60 -6.93
C GLY A 68 0.90 5.42 -7.43
N VAL A 69 0.21 4.80 -6.48
CA VAL A 69 -0.51 3.54 -6.67
C VAL A 69 -1.88 3.63 -6.03
N ALA A 70 -2.90 3.28 -6.82
CA ALA A 70 -4.25 3.05 -6.33
C ALA A 70 -4.40 1.57 -5.95
N LEU A 71 -4.87 1.35 -4.73
CA LEU A 71 -5.06 0.04 -4.12
C LEU A 71 -6.54 -0.14 -3.77
N ARG A 72 -7.09 -1.31 -4.06
CA ARG A 72 -8.42 -1.75 -3.59
C ARG A 72 -8.24 -2.69 -2.41
N PHE A 73 -8.95 -2.45 -1.31
CA PHE A 73 -8.87 -3.35 -0.15
C PHE A 73 -9.50 -4.71 -0.47
N LEU A 74 -8.84 -5.78 -0.03
CA LEU A 74 -9.32 -7.16 -0.13
C LEU A 74 -9.79 -7.68 1.24
N GLY A 75 -9.23 -7.17 2.34
CA GLY A 75 -9.56 -7.59 3.71
C GLY A 75 -8.39 -7.37 4.66
N ARG A 76 -8.54 -7.77 5.93
CA ARG A 76 -7.41 -7.85 6.87
C ARG A 76 -6.60 -9.11 6.60
N VAL A 77 -5.28 -9.04 6.79
CA VAL A 77 -4.42 -10.24 6.72
C VAL A 77 -4.80 -11.24 7.83
N ASP A 78 -5.29 -10.74 8.96
CA ASP A 78 -5.76 -11.55 10.10
C ASP A 78 -7.16 -12.18 9.87
N ASP A 79 -7.79 -11.94 8.72
CA ASP A 79 -9.14 -12.44 8.38
C ASP A 79 -9.11 -13.78 7.62
N GLY A 80 -8.15 -14.65 7.94
CA GLY A 80 -8.17 -16.06 7.55
C GLY A 80 -7.54 -16.89 8.67
N ALA A 81 -8.16 -17.89 9.28
CA ALA A 81 -9.39 -18.65 9.02
C ALA A 81 -9.98 -19.02 10.41
N ALA A 82 -11.30 -19.13 10.63
CA ALA A 82 -12.09 -20.35 10.41
C ALA A 82 -11.35 -21.66 10.72
#